data_AF-H1VN28-F1
#
_entry.id   AF-H1VN28-F1
#
_cell.length_a   1.000
_cell.length_b   1.000
_cell.length_c   1.000
_cell.angle_alpha   90.00
_cell.angle_beta   90.00
_cell.angle_gamma   90.00
#
_symmetry.space_group_name_H-M   'P 1'
#
loop_
_entity.id
_entity.type
_entity.pdbx_description
1 polymer ?
#
loop_
_entity_poly.entity_id
_entity_poly.type
_entity_poly.pdbx_seq_one_letter_code
_entity_poly.pdbx_strand_id
1 'polypeptide(L)'
;MRVSVALALRLLGLAASASAKWIVPGARWHDTDGNIFNAHAGGLAVDKDTGRFYWFGEYKIEGQVEGGGMSVYSSDDLATWQSHGLALEPVEGHPYVSSHNRIQRPKVLYSEETGQYHMWWHVDDSKYSMLLQGLATSDHIAGPYTFQAAIAPLGNWSQDFGAFTDYKTGRSYALYSNGDRVEGRDVYVSAFNSNLTDVEEVTFRFDKYDFEAPTIIQTDKSYYAIMSHKTGYRPN
;
A
#
# COMPACT_ATOMS: atom_id res chain seq x y z
N MET A 1 26.25 -48.93 -37.37
CA MET A 1 26.55 -47.90 -36.33
C MET A 1 26.45 -46.52 -36.96
N ARG A 2 25.28 -45.87 -36.86
CA ARG A 2 25.11 -44.44 -37.14
C ARG A 2 24.16 -43.90 -36.07
N VAL A 3 24.69 -43.76 -34.86
CA VAL A 3 24.00 -43.03 -33.81
C VAL A 3 24.14 -41.56 -34.15
N SER A 4 22.99 -40.94 -34.41
CA SER A 4 22.84 -39.60 -34.96
C SER A 4 23.51 -38.52 -34.10
N VAL A 5 24.55 -37.90 -34.63
CA VAL A 5 25.14 -36.63 -34.15
C VAL A 5 24.07 -35.52 -34.03
N ALA A 6 22.94 -35.67 -34.73
CA ALA A 6 21.81 -34.76 -34.69
C ALA A 6 21.06 -34.69 -33.34
N LEU A 7 21.21 -35.66 -32.44
CA LEU A 7 20.54 -35.63 -31.12
C LEU A 7 21.33 -34.82 -30.08
N ALA A 8 22.66 -34.77 -30.21
CA ALA A 8 23.53 -34.02 -29.30
C ALA A 8 23.43 -32.49 -29.49
N LEU A 9 23.12 -32.02 -30.71
CA LEU A 9 22.93 -30.58 -30.98
C LEU A 9 21.57 -30.03 -30.53
N ARG A 10 20.59 -30.88 -30.22
CA ARG A 10 19.25 -30.43 -29.76
C ARG A 10 19.17 -30.20 -28.24
N LEU A 11 20.19 -30.61 -27.47
CA LEU A 11 20.23 -30.42 -26.01
C LEU A 11 21.03 -29.18 -25.57
N LEU A 12 21.67 -28.44 -26.48
CA LEU A 12 22.44 -27.24 -26.12
C LEU A 12 21.62 -25.94 -26.07
N GLY A 13 20.32 -25.98 -26.41
CA GLY A 13 19.52 -24.79 -26.61
C GLY A 13 18.46 -24.54 -25.56
N LEU A 14 18.81 -24.53 -24.26
CA LEU A 14 17.97 -23.99 -23.16
C LEU A 14 18.77 -23.92 -21.84
N ALA A 15 19.98 -23.37 -21.87
CA ALA A 15 20.56 -22.85 -20.64
C ALA A 15 19.85 -21.52 -20.34
N ALA A 16 18.69 -21.59 -19.67
CA ALA A 16 18.08 -20.40 -19.10
C ALA A 16 19.10 -19.82 -18.11
N SER A 17 19.71 -18.69 -18.46
CA SER A 17 20.56 -17.95 -17.53
C SER A 17 19.65 -17.47 -16.41
N ALA A 18 19.63 -18.18 -15.30
CA ALA A 18 19.02 -17.71 -14.07
C ALA A 18 19.83 -16.48 -13.63
N SER A 19 19.33 -15.28 -13.96
CA SER A 19 19.88 -14.05 -13.42
C SER A 19 19.48 -13.98 -11.95
N ALA A 20 20.45 -13.93 -11.06
CA ALA A 20 20.18 -13.62 -9.66
C ALA A 20 19.45 -12.27 -9.58
N LYS A 21 18.38 -12.24 -8.79
CA LYS A 21 17.59 -11.04 -8.51
C LYS A 21 17.95 -10.59 -7.10
N TRP A 22 18.24 -9.29 -6.93
CA TRP A 22 18.73 -8.74 -5.69
C TRP A 22 17.86 -7.56 -5.28
N ILE A 23 17.47 -7.51 -4.01
CA ILE A 23 16.93 -6.32 -3.38
C ILE A 23 18.12 -5.53 -2.85
N VAL A 24 18.35 -4.34 -3.42
CA VAL A 24 19.46 -3.45 -3.02
C VAL A 24 18.86 -2.16 -2.45
N PRO A 25 18.71 -2.06 -1.11
CA PRO A 25 18.19 -0.85 -0.47
C PRO A 25 19.04 0.38 -0.81
N GLY A 26 18.36 1.50 -1.11
CA GLY A 26 19.00 2.77 -1.47
C GLY A 26 19.41 2.91 -2.94
N ALA A 27 19.37 1.84 -3.75
CA ALA A 27 19.58 1.93 -5.19
C ALA A 27 18.35 2.52 -5.92
N ARG A 28 18.55 3.04 -7.14
CA ARG A 28 17.44 3.36 -8.04
C ARG A 28 16.88 2.09 -8.64
N TRP A 29 15.63 1.80 -8.34
CA TRP A 29 14.91 0.65 -8.90
C TRP A 29 14.22 1.07 -10.20
N HIS A 30 14.21 0.17 -11.16
CA HIS A 30 13.51 0.36 -12.43
C HIS A 30 12.52 -0.78 -12.64
N ASP A 31 11.39 -0.47 -13.26
CA ASP A 31 10.43 -1.47 -13.69
C ASP A 31 10.90 -2.22 -14.95
N THR A 32 10.09 -3.17 -15.42
CA THR A 32 10.39 -3.98 -16.62
C THR A 32 10.51 -3.17 -17.91
N ASP A 33 9.95 -1.96 -17.94
CA ASP A 33 10.01 -1.06 -19.11
C ASP A 33 11.19 -0.08 -19.00
N GLY A 34 11.97 -0.16 -17.92
CA GLY A 34 13.13 0.68 -17.66
C GLY A 34 12.79 2.05 -17.05
N ASN A 35 11.54 2.29 -16.64
CA ASN A 35 11.15 3.52 -15.95
C ASN A 35 11.54 3.44 -14.47
N ILE A 36 11.71 4.59 -13.82
CA ILE A 36 11.97 4.64 -12.38
C ILE A 36 10.77 4.07 -11.62
N PHE A 37 11.01 3.10 -10.74
CA PHE A 37 10.01 2.57 -9.82
C PHE A 37 9.58 3.65 -8.83
N ASN A 38 8.29 3.97 -8.81
CA ASN A 38 7.76 5.13 -8.10
C ASN A 38 6.51 4.74 -7.29
N ALA A 39 6.73 4.10 -6.15
CA ALA A 39 5.67 3.68 -5.22
C ALA A 39 6.08 3.96 -3.77
N HIS A 40 6.19 5.25 -3.42
CA HIS A 40 6.64 5.67 -2.09
C HIS A 40 5.62 5.30 -1.00
N ALA A 41 6.12 5.11 0.23
CA ALA A 41 5.33 4.73 1.41
C ALA A 41 4.37 3.56 1.17
N GLY A 42 4.83 2.59 0.37
CA GLY A 42 3.93 1.65 -0.26
C GLY A 42 3.32 0.59 0.65
N GLY A 43 2.22 0.02 0.16
CA GLY A 43 1.53 -1.12 0.73
C GLY A 43 1.59 -2.30 -0.22
N LEU A 44 2.00 -3.46 0.30
CA LEU A 44 1.99 -4.71 -0.45
C LEU A 44 0.65 -5.42 -0.24
N ALA A 45 -0.01 -5.80 -1.34
CA ALA A 45 -1.13 -6.71 -1.35
C ALA A 45 -0.75 -7.98 -2.13
N VAL A 46 -1.46 -9.06 -1.85
CA VAL A 46 -1.31 -10.33 -2.56
C VAL A 46 -2.63 -10.64 -3.23
N ASP A 47 -2.59 -10.89 -4.53
CA ASP A 47 -3.75 -11.35 -5.27
C ASP A 47 -4.15 -12.74 -4.79
N LYS A 48 -5.41 -12.89 -4.36
CA LYS A 48 -5.87 -14.12 -3.70
C LYS A 48 -5.94 -15.33 -4.62
N ASP A 49 -6.11 -15.11 -5.93
CA ASP A 49 -6.31 -16.18 -6.91
C ASP A 49 -4.99 -16.66 -7.49
N THR A 50 -4.05 -15.73 -7.73
CA THR A 50 -2.77 -15.99 -8.40
C THR A 50 -1.58 -16.07 -7.43
N GLY A 51 -1.70 -15.51 -6.23
CA GLY A 51 -0.58 -15.34 -5.29
C GLY A 51 0.43 -14.29 -5.71
N ARG A 52 0.15 -13.51 -6.77
CA ARG A 52 1.04 -12.47 -7.28
C ARG A 52 1.07 -11.27 -6.34
N PHE A 53 2.25 -10.67 -6.16
CA PHE A 53 2.43 -9.49 -5.32
C PHE A 53 2.05 -8.23 -6.07
N TYR A 54 1.40 -7.29 -5.39
CA TYR A 54 1.09 -5.96 -5.88
C TYR A 54 1.58 -4.91 -4.89
N TRP A 55 2.42 -3.98 -5.35
CA TRP A 55 2.95 -2.88 -4.55
C TRP A 55 2.27 -1.59 -4.99
N PHE A 56 1.46 -1.03 -4.10
CA PHE A 56 0.81 0.27 -4.27
C PHE A 56 1.62 1.34 -3.56
N GLY A 57 1.74 2.53 -4.12
CA GLY A 57 2.43 3.61 -3.43
C GLY A 57 2.15 4.99 -4.02
N GLU A 58 2.59 6.00 -3.29
CA GLU A 58 2.45 7.39 -3.69
C GLU A 58 3.31 7.64 -4.94
N TYR A 59 2.68 8.16 -6.00
CA TYR A 59 3.41 8.55 -7.20
C TYR A 59 3.97 9.97 -7.02
N LYS A 60 5.29 10.09 -6.87
CA LYS A 60 5.98 11.36 -6.61
C LYS A 60 6.97 11.72 -7.69
N ILE A 61 6.84 12.92 -8.25
CA ILE A 61 7.79 13.46 -9.22
C ILE A 61 8.55 14.60 -8.55
N GLU A 62 9.88 14.59 -8.69
CA GLU A 62 10.72 15.67 -8.18
C GLU A 62 10.29 17.03 -8.73
N GLY A 63 10.20 18.03 -7.86
CA GLY A 63 9.79 19.39 -8.22
C GLY A 63 8.28 19.60 -8.44
N GLN A 64 7.46 18.54 -8.30
CA GLN A 64 5.99 18.65 -8.34
C GLN A 64 5.41 18.70 -6.93
N VAL A 65 4.23 19.32 -6.81
CA VAL A 65 3.44 19.22 -5.58
C VAL A 65 3.02 17.76 -5.37
N GLU A 66 2.95 17.34 -4.10
CA GLU A 66 2.39 16.04 -3.78
C GLU A 66 0.90 15.99 -4.13
N GLY A 67 0.43 14.81 -4.55
CA GLY A 67 -0.93 14.58 -5.06
C GLY A 67 -0.95 13.86 -6.42
N GLY A 68 0.15 13.22 -6.83
CA GLY A 68 0.27 12.56 -8.14
C GLY A 68 -0.57 11.28 -8.32
N GLY A 69 -1.38 10.91 -7.32
CA GLY A 69 -2.14 9.66 -7.31
C GLY A 69 -1.37 8.48 -6.71
N MET A 70 -1.91 7.28 -6.92
CA MET A 70 -1.33 6.02 -6.43
C MET A 70 -0.91 5.16 -7.61
N SER A 71 0.38 4.85 -7.69
CA SER A 71 0.91 3.89 -8.64
C SER A 71 0.70 2.46 -8.16
N VAL A 72 0.76 1.51 -9.08
CA VAL A 72 0.75 0.08 -8.78
C VAL A 72 1.73 -0.68 -9.65
N TYR A 73 2.43 -1.63 -9.04
CA TYR A 73 3.33 -2.55 -9.70
C TYR A 73 3.02 -3.97 -9.28
N SER A 74 3.24 -4.96 -10.15
CA SER A 74 3.12 -6.38 -9.77
C SER A 74 4.41 -7.16 -9.97
N SER A 75 4.58 -8.22 -9.19
CA SER A 75 5.78 -9.04 -9.19
C SER A 75 5.46 -10.47 -8.77
N ASP A 76 6.19 -11.44 -9.33
CA ASP A 76 6.18 -12.83 -8.89
C ASP A 76 7.29 -13.14 -7.89
N ASP A 77 8.31 -12.27 -7.77
CA ASP A 77 9.57 -12.53 -7.05
C ASP A 77 9.98 -11.42 -6.07
N LEU A 78 9.15 -10.39 -5.90
CA LEU A 78 9.40 -9.17 -5.09
C LEU A 78 10.59 -8.31 -5.55
N ALA A 79 11.22 -8.64 -6.68
CA ALA A 79 12.43 -7.98 -7.16
C ALA A 79 12.29 -7.42 -8.58
N THR A 80 11.47 -8.06 -9.42
CA THR A 80 11.16 -7.67 -10.78
C THR A 80 9.74 -7.12 -10.82
N TRP A 81 9.60 -5.81 -11.06
CA TRP A 81 8.34 -5.10 -10.95
C TRP A 81 7.83 -4.67 -12.32
N GLN A 82 6.61 -5.10 -12.68
CA GLN A 82 5.89 -4.64 -13.86
C GLN A 82 4.94 -3.51 -13.45
N SER A 83 5.01 -2.36 -14.12
CA SER A 83 4.08 -1.25 -13.87
C SER A 83 2.69 -1.53 -14.44
N HIS A 84 1.64 -1.08 -13.74
CA HIS A 84 0.27 -1.00 -14.27
C HIS A 84 -0.23 0.45 -14.31
N GLY A 85 0.67 1.43 -14.20
CA GLY A 85 0.33 2.85 -14.17
C GLY A 85 -0.23 3.30 -12.82
N LEU A 86 -1.19 4.23 -12.85
CA LEU A 86 -1.87 4.75 -11.66
C LEU A 86 -3.12 3.90 -11.37
N ALA A 87 -3.13 3.25 -10.21
CA ALA A 87 -4.32 2.60 -9.65
C ALA A 87 -5.38 3.64 -9.26
N LEU A 88 -4.98 4.82 -8.77
CA LEU A 88 -5.88 5.93 -8.46
C LEU A 88 -5.30 7.21 -9.04
N GLU A 89 -5.98 7.77 -10.04
CA GLU A 89 -5.60 9.03 -10.65
C GLU A 89 -6.13 10.23 -9.86
N PRO A 90 -5.38 11.34 -9.76
CA PRO A 90 -5.91 12.57 -9.21
C PRO A 90 -6.97 13.16 -10.14
N VAL A 91 -8.07 13.63 -9.54
CA VAL A 91 -9.19 14.27 -10.24
C VAL A 91 -9.11 15.78 -10.04
N GLU A 92 -8.98 16.52 -11.14
CA GLU A 92 -8.90 17.98 -11.11
C GLU A 92 -10.12 18.59 -10.40
N GLY A 93 -9.87 19.49 -9.46
CA GLY A 93 -10.91 20.16 -8.68
C GLY A 93 -11.64 19.28 -7.65
N HIS A 94 -11.31 17.99 -7.53
CA HIS A 94 -11.93 17.13 -6.53
C HIS A 94 -11.47 17.51 -5.11
N PRO A 95 -12.37 17.63 -4.12
CA PRO A 95 -12.01 18.15 -2.79
C PRO A 95 -11.02 17.27 -2.01
N TYR A 96 -10.98 15.96 -2.29
CA TYR A 96 -10.23 14.98 -1.50
C TYR A 96 -9.16 14.20 -2.28
N VAL A 97 -9.19 14.27 -3.62
CA VAL A 97 -8.36 13.41 -4.49
C VAL A 97 -7.83 14.20 -5.69
N SER A 98 -7.60 15.49 -5.51
CA SER A 98 -6.92 16.31 -6.52
C SER A 98 -5.40 16.27 -6.35
N SER A 99 -4.69 16.80 -7.34
CA SER A 99 -3.24 17.02 -7.27
C SER A 99 -2.79 18.03 -6.20
N HIS A 100 -3.72 18.66 -5.49
CA HIS A 100 -3.42 19.54 -4.35
C HIS A 100 -3.64 18.87 -2.99
N ASN A 101 -4.20 17.66 -2.98
CA ASN A 101 -4.39 16.87 -1.76
C ASN A 101 -3.14 16.07 -1.39
N ARG A 102 -3.09 15.61 -0.15
CA ARG A 102 -2.19 14.53 0.29
C ARG A 102 -2.94 13.23 0.12
N ILE A 103 -2.40 12.37 -0.73
CA ILE A 103 -2.92 11.04 -1.02
C ILE A 103 -1.79 10.11 -0.62
N GLN A 104 -1.77 9.67 0.65
CA GLN A 104 -0.58 9.08 1.27
C GLN A 104 -0.81 7.67 1.84
N ARG A 105 0.24 6.84 1.80
CA ARG A 105 0.31 5.52 2.45
C ARG A 105 -0.82 4.55 2.08
N PRO A 106 -1.04 4.26 0.79
CA PRO A 106 -2.14 3.39 0.37
C PRO A 106 -2.00 1.98 0.98
N LYS A 107 -3.15 1.37 1.28
CA LYS A 107 -3.29 -0.05 1.66
C LYS A 107 -4.47 -0.61 0.89
N VAL A 108 -4.32 -1.80 0.32
CA VAL A 108 -5.38 -2.47 -0.44
C VAL A 108 -5.76 -3.74 0.28
N LEU A 109 -7.06 -3.91 0.52
CA LEU A 109 -7.68 -5.07 1.15
C LEU A 109 -8.75 -5.63 0.21
N TYR A 110 -9.00 -6.93 0.24
CA TYR A 110 -10.10 -7.55 -0.50
C TYR A 110 -11.31 -7.76 0.41
N SER A 111 -12.48 -7.32 -0.04
CA SER A 111 -13.76 -7.51 0.67
C SER A 111 -14.50 -8.70 0.06
N GLU A 112 -14.61 -9.79 0.82
CA GLU A 112 -15.37 -10.97 0.39
C GLU A 112 -16.87 -10.67 0.23
N GLU A 113 -17.40 -9.73 1.01
CA GLU A 113 -18.82 -9.38 0.96
C GLU A 113 -19.20 -8.61 -0.31
N THR A 114 -18.34 -7.68 -0.76
CA THR A 114 -18.59 -6.90 -1.99
C THR A 114 -18.00 -7.57 -3.23
N GLY A 115 -17.02 -8.45 -3.07
CA GLY A 115 -16.25 -9.03 -4.16
C GLY A 115 -15.23 -8.06 -4.76
N GLN A 116 -14.92 -6.96 -4.08
CA GLN A 116 -14.08 -5.87 -4.60
C GLN A 116 -12.81 -5.68 -3.77
N TYR A 117 -11.82 -5.05 -4.40
CA TYR A 117 -10.65 -4.51 -3.73
C TYR A 117 -10.95 -3.09 -3.21
N HIS A 118 -10.60 -2.85 -1.95
CA HIS A 118 -10.81 -1.59 -1.24
C HIS A 118 -9.44 -0.98 -0.94
N MET A 119 -9.15 0.17 -1.54
CA MET A 119 -7.97 0.98 -1.26
C MET A 119 -8.30 2.01 -0.18
N TRP A 120 -7.50 2.00 0.89
CA TRP A 120 -7.57 2.94 2.00
C TRP A 120 -6.26 3.73 2.12
N TRP A 121 -6.34 5.01 2.46
CA TRP A 121 -5.17 5.88 2.56
C TRP A 121 -5.43 7.09 3.46
N HIS A 122 -4.39 7.86 3.76
CA HIS A 122 -4.49 9.15 4.45
C HIS A 122 -4.84 10.27 3.46
N VAL A 123 -5.99 10.91 3.66
CA VAL A 123 -6.46 12.07 2.90
C VAL A 123 -6.16 13.35 3.68
N ASP A 124 -5.49 14.29 3.01
CA ASP A 124 -5.29 15.62 3.59
C ASP A 124 -5.20 16.76 2.57
N ASP A 125 -5.06 17.97 3.08
CA ASP A 125 -4.65 19.16 2.36
C ASP A 125 -3.16 19.46 2.57
N SER A 126 -2.67 20.50 1.90
CA SER A 126 -1.26 20.92 2.01
C SER A 126 -0.81 21.37 3.41
N LYS A 127 -1.74 21.60 4.34
CA LYS A 127 -1.49 22.08 5.71
C LYS A 127 -1.72 20.99 6.76
N TYR A 128 -2.07 19.76 6.36
CA TYR A 128 -2.42 18.66 7.25
C TYR A 128 -3.59 19.02 8.18
N SER A 129 -4.65 19.62 7.62
CA SER A 129 -5.81 20.10 8.39
C SER A 129 -7.07 19.24 8.30
N MET A 130 -7.17 18.34 7.30
CA MET A 130 -8.35 17.49 7.12
C MET A 130 -8.30 16.26 8.03
N LEU A 131 -7.15 15.57 8.07
CA LEU A 131 -6.92 14.36 8.88
C LEU A 131 -7.99 13.27 8.66
N LEU A 132 -8.20 12.85 7.41
CA LEU A 132 -9.23 11.88 7.01
C LEU A 132 -8.64 10.57 6.46
N GLN A 133 -9.49 9.55 6.38
CA GLN A 133 -9.22 8.30 5.66
C GLN A 133 -9.97 8.31 4.33
N GLY A 134 -9.27 8.06 3.23
CA GLY A 134 -9.88 7.89 1.92
C GLY A 134 -10.26 6.43 1.67
N LEU A 135 -11.37 6.22 0.96
CA LEU A 135 -11.81 4.92 0.45
C LEU A 135 -12.05 5.02 -1.05
N ALA A 136 -11.51 4.06 -1.79
CA ALA A 136 -11.79 3.83 -3.20
C ALA A 136 -11.92 2.32 -3.46
N THR A 137 -12.71 1.92 -4.45
CA THR A 137 -12.95 0.51 -4.76
C THR A 137 -12.67 0.17 -6.23
N SER A 138 -12.35 -1.09 -6.49
CA SER A 138 -12.19 -1.65 -7.84
C SER A 138 -12.51 -3.13 -7.87
N ASP A 139 -12.99 -3.63 -9.01
CA ASP A 139 -13.16 -5.07 -9.27
C ASP A 139 -11.81 -5.76 -9.55
N HIS A 140 -10.75 -4.99 -9.80
CA HIS A 140 -9.42 -5.50 -10.14
C HIS A 140 -8.38 -4.96 -9.16
N ILE A 141 -7.46 -5.82 -8.72
CA ILE A 141 -6.42 -5.42 -7.75
C ILE A 141 -5.54 -4.29 -8.31
N ALA A 142 -5.20 -4.30 -9.60
CA ALA A 142 -4.42 -3.23 -10.21
C ALA A 142 -5.23 -1.93 -10.46
N GLY A 143 -6.54 -1.93 -10.19
CA GLY A 143 -7.43 -0.84 -10.52
C GLY A 143 -7.88 -0.85 -11.99
N PRO A 144 -8.32 0.32 -12.51
CA PRO A 144 -8.39 1.60 -11.80
C PRO A 144 -9.40 1.58 -10.64
N TYR A 145 -9.12 2.36 -9.61
CA TYR A 145 -9.97 2.54 -8.42
C TYR A 145 -10.86 3.76 -8.56
N THR A 146 -12.08 3.65 -8.07
CA THR A 146 -13.07 4.73 -8.03
C THR A 146 -13.23 5.23 -6.60
N PHE A 147 -13.01 6.53 -6.38
CA PHE A 147 -13.21 7.17 -5.08
C PHE A 147 -14.65 6.99 -4.59
N GLN A 148 -14.81 6.67 -3.31
CA GLN A 148 -16.10 6.48 -2.64
C GLN A 148 -16.32 7.53 -1.56
N ALA A 149 -15.34 7.72 -0.66
CA ALA A 149 -15.52 8.55 0.51
C ALA A 149 -14.19 9.06 1.11
N ALA A 150 -14.29 10.15 1.86
CA ALA A 150 -13.27 10.61 2.81
C ALA A 150 -13.93 10.70 4.20
N ILE A 151 -13.38 9.98 5.18
CA ILE A 151 -14.07 9.60 6.42
C ILE A 151 -13.22 9.99 7.63
N ALA A 152 -13.87 10.55 8.66
CA ALA A 152 -13.29 10.70 9.99
C ALA A 152 -13.62 9.43 10.81
N PRO A 153 -12.65 8.52 11.05
CA PRO A 153 -12.92 7.21 11.65
C PRO A 153 -13.50 7.35 13.06
N LEU A 154 -14.75 6.92 13.26
CA LEU A 154 -15.47 7.05 14.54
C LEU A 154 -15.48 8.48 15.10
N GLY A 155 -15.42 9.49 14.22
CA GLY A 155 -15.32 10.90 14.60
C GLY A 155 -13.95 11.36 15.11
N ASN A 156 -12.93 10.50 15.07
CA ASN A 156 -11.54 10.86 15.37
C ASN A 156 -10.81 11.41 14.13
N TRP A 157 -9.61 11.94 14.35
CA TRP A 157 -8.69 12.31 13.27
C TRP A 157 -7.87 11.10 12.81
N SER A 158 -7.45 11.13 11.55
CA SER A 158 -6.56 10.14 10.95
C SER A 158 -5.47 10.81 10.12
N GLN A 159 -4.22 10.63 10.53
CA GLN A 159 -3.06 11.05 9.78
C GLN A 159 -2.39 9.81 9.14
N ASP A 160 -1.12 9.54 9.47
CA ASP A 160 -0.40 8.38 8.97
C ASP A 160 -1.20 7.08 9.10
N PHE A 161 -1.37 6.39 7.98
CA PHE A 161 -2.28 5.26 7.82
C PHE A 161 -1.56 3.94 7.52
N GLY A 162 -2.09 2.87 8.10
CA GLY A 162 -1.76 1.49 7.84
C GLY A 162 -3.01 0.61 7.92
N ALA A 163 -2.89 -0.64 7.49
CA ALA A 163 -3.94 -1.62 7.60
C ALA A 163 -3.34 -3.00 7.81
N PHE A 164 -4.09 -3.88 8.45
CA PHE A 164 -3.67 -5.22 8.82
C PHE A 164 -4.86 -6.17 8.75
N THR A 165 -4.70 -7.33 8.10
CA THR A 165 -5.67 -8.42 8.13
C THR A 165 -5.10 -9.57 8.94
N ASP A 166 -5.83 -9.99 9.97
CA ASP A 166 -5.49 -11.15 10.77
C ASP A 166 -5.75 -12.42 9.94
N TYR A 167 -4.69 -13.11 9.52
CA TYR A 167 -4.81 -14.28 8.65
C TYR A 167 -5.49 -15.47 9.33
N LYS A 168 -5.61 -15.47 10.67
CA LYS A 168 -6.27 -16.54 11.42
C LYS A 168 -7.77 -16.33 11.51
N THR A 169 -8.24 -15.08 11.53
CA THR A 169 -9.67 -14.75 11.70
C THR A 169 -10.31 -14.16 10.45
N GLY A 170 -9.51 -13.65 9.51
CA GLY A 170 -9.97 -12.89 8.34
C GLY A 170 -10.39 -11.45 8.66
N ARG A 171 -10.34 -11.02 9.92
CA ARG A 171 -10.73 -9.66 10.31
C ARG A 171 -9.65 -8.66 9.91
N SER A 172 -10.08 -7.53 9.36
CA SER A 172 -9.20 -6.44 8.96
C SER A 172 -9.29 -5.27 9.94
N TYR A 173 -8.18 -4.55 10.08
CA TYR A 173 -8.00 -3.44 11.01
C TYR A 173 -7.32 -2.26 10.33
N ALA A 174 -7.83 -1.05 10.55
CA ALA A 174 -7.16 0.19 10.26
C ALA A 174 -6.17 0.53 11.39
N LEU A 175 -5.01 1.06 11.02
CA LEU A 175 -3.99 1.57 11.92
C LEU A 175 -3.78 3.04 11.59
N TYR A 176 -3.95 3.95 12.54
CA TYR A 176 -3.81 5.38 12.23
C TYR A 176 -3.37 6.23 13.41
N SER A 177 -2.50 7.19 13.14
CA SER A 177 -2.14 8.23 14.11
C SER A 177 -3.19 9.35 14.14
N ASN A 178 -3.43 9.94 15.31
CA ASN A 178 -4.52 10.88 15.55
C ASN A 178 -4.07 12.36 15.43
N GLY A 179 -3.21 12.66 14.45
CA GLY A 179 -2.68 14.00 14.19
C GLY A 179 -1.55 14.46 15.13
N ASP A 180 -1.04 15.68 14.94
CA ASP A 180 0.17 16.19 15.63
C ASP A 180 -0.11 17.03 16.87
N ARG A 181 -1.39 17.26 17.19
CA ARG A 181 -1.78 18.04 18.36
C ARG A 181 -1.47 17.28 19.65
N VAL A 182 -1.25 18.01 20.76
CA VAL A 182 -0.95 17.41 22.07
C VAL A 182 -2.07 16.47 22.52
N GLU A 183 -3.31 16.78 22.15
CA GLU A 183 -4.49 15.97 22.41
C GLU A 183 -4.57 14.70 21.54
N GLY A 184 -3.85 14.65 20.41
CA GLY A 184 -3.98 13.64 19.34
C GLY A 184 -2.79 12.68 19.17
N ARG A 185 -1.94 12.54 20.19
CA ARG A 185 -0.67 11.76 20.14
C ARG A 185 -0.82 10.25 20.23
N ASP A 186 -1.93 9.74 19.71
CA ASP A 186 -2.36 8.36 19.82
C ASP A 186 -2.22 7.65 18.50
N VAL A 187 -1.97 6.34 18.54
CA VAL A 187 -2.20 5.45 17.40
C VAL A 187 -3.33 4.50 17.74
N TYR A 188 -4.33 4.46 16.88
CA TYR A 188 -5.49 3.58 17.01
C TYR A 188 -5.32 2.34 16.16
N VAL A 189 -5.79 1.22 16.69
CA VAL A 189 -6.11 0.00 15.95
C VAL A 189 -7.63 -0.12 15.98
N SER A 190 -8.27 -0.02 14.82
CA SER A 190 -9.72 -0.09 14.72
C SER A 190 -10.16 -1.19 13.77
N ALA A 191 -11.13 -2.00 14.18
CA ALA A 191 -11.70 -3.04 13.32
C ALA A 191 -12.51 -2.40 12.19
N PHE A 192 -12.31 -2.86 10.95
CA PHE A 192 -13.22 -2.59 9.85
C PHE A 192 -14.53 -3.36 10.02
N ASN A 193 -15.62 -2.80 9.50
CA ASN A 193 -16.85 -3.56 9.27
C ASN A 193 -16.66 -4.67 8.21
N SER A 194 -17.60 -5.60 8.11
CA SER A 194 -17.46 -6.81 7.27
C SER A 194 -17.25 -6.52 5.78
N ASN A 195 -17.81 -5.42 5.28
CA ASN A 195 -17.71 -5.02 3.88
C ASN A 195 -16.54 -4.06 3.58
N LEU A 196 -15.69 -3.74 4.58
CA LEU A 196 -14.52 -2.87 4.47
C LEU A 196 -14.83 -1.46 3.96
N THR A 197 -15.98 -0.89 4.37
CA THR A 197 -16.40 0.48 3.99
C THR A 197 -16.26 1.50 5.10
N ASP A 198 -16.10 1.06 6.35
CA ASP A 198 -15.87 1.94 7.51
C ASP A 198 -15.22 1.15 8.66
N VAL A 199 -14.74 1.83 9.69
CA VAL A 199 -14.32 1.23 10.96
C VAL A 199 -15.45 1.28 11.99
N GLU A 200 -15.61 0.21 12.76
CA GLU A 200 -16.75 0.05 13.70
C GLU A 200 -16.35 0.10 15.18
N GLU A 201 -15.09 -0.21 15.50
CA GLU A 201 -14.64 -0.35 16.89
C GLU A 201 -13.15 -0.04 17.02
N VAL A 202 -12.76 0.75 18.04
CA VAL A 202 -11.36 0.83 18.48
C VAL A 202 -11.04 -0.39 19.34
N THR A 203 -10.22 -1.31 18.82
CA THR A 203 -9.84 -2.53 19.53
C THR A 203 -8.58 -2.37 20.37
N PHE A 204 -7.71 -1.43 19.99
CA PHE A 204 -6.53 -1.08 20.76
C PHE A 204 -6.11 0.37 20.53
N ARG A 205 -5.42 0.97 21.51
CA ARG A 205 -4.85 2.31 21.44
C ARG A 205 -3.46 2.34 22.05
N PHE A 206 -2.50 2.86 21.31
CA PHE A 206 -1.19 3.28 21.83
C PHE A 206 -1.31 4.73 22.28
N ASP A 207 -1.44 4.94 23.59
CA ASP A 207 -1.80 6.24 24.16
C ASP A 207 -0.57 7.13 24.41
N LYS A 208 -0.55 8.32 23.79
CA LYS A 208 0.44 9.41 24.00
C LYS A 208 1.92 9.05 23.79
N TYR A 209 2.23 8.23 22.80
CA TYR A 209 3.62 7.89 22.45
C TYR A 209 4.21 8.72 21.29
N ASP A 210 3.42 9.58 20.65
CA ASP A 210 3.87 10.34 19.47
C ASP A 210 4.39 9.43 18.35
N PHE A 211 3.66 8.34 18.08
CA PHE A 211 3.95 7.40 16.99
C PHE A 211 3.22 7.78 15.69
N GLU A 212 3.82 7.36 14.57
CA GLU A 212 3.30 7.46 13.21
C GLU A 212 3.75 6.25 12.36
N ALA A 213 3.45 6.26 11.07
CA ALA A 213 3.75 5.18 10.10
C ALA A 213 3.45 3.75 10.59
N PRO A 214 2.24 3.46 11.11
CA PRO A 214 1.99 2.20 11.81
C PRO A 214 1.86 1.00 10.87
N THR A 215 2.41 -0.13 11.29
CA THR A 215 2.18 -1.45 10.67
C THR A 215 2.16 -2.55 11.73
N ILE A 216 1.48 -3.66 11.42
CA ILE A 216 1.48 -4.87 12.22
C ILE A 216 1.90 -6.05 11.35
N ILE A 217 2.89 -6.81 11.82
CA ILE A 217 3.27 -8.10 11.26
C ILE A 217 2.76 -9.20 12.18
N GLN A 218 2.03 -10.16 11.65
CA GLN A 218 1.54 -11.32 12.39
C GLN A 218 2.41 -12.54 12.13
N THR A 219 2.62 -13.32 13.18
CA THR A 219 3.24 -14.65 13.13
C THR A 219 2.30 -15.67 13.77
N ASP A 220 2.66 -16.95 13.70
CA ASP A 220 1.89 -18.02 14.36
C ASP A 220 1.73 -17.80 15.88
N LYS A 221 2.62 -17.03 16.52
CA LYS A 221 2.65 -16.85 17.98
C LYS A 221 2.28 -15.46 18.45
N SER A 222 2.42 -14.41 17.64
CA SER A 222 2.30 -13.02 18.11
C SER A 222 2.06 -12.02 16.99
N TYR A 223 1.64 -10.83 17.39
CA TYR A 223 1.58 -9.61 16.58
C TYR A 223 2.75 -8.70 16.95
N TYR A 224 3.43 -8.17 15.95
CA TYR A 224 4.53 -7.20 16.10
C TYR A 224 4.08 -5.87 15.52
N ALA A 225 3.83 -4.88 16.37
CA ALA A 225 3.57 -3.52 15.94
C ALA A 225 4.90 -2.78 15.71
N ILE A 226 5.03 -2.15 14.54
CA ILE A 226 6.22 -1.38 14.14
C ILE A 226 5.74 0.00 13.73
N MET A 227 6.38 1.04 14.27
CA MET A 227 6.00 2.45 14.11
C MET A 227 7.26 3.31 14.19
N SER A 228 7.21 4.52 13.62
CA SER A 228 8.23 5.55 13.87
C SER A 228 7.71 6.57 14.87
N HIS A 229 8.60 7.35 15.47
CA HIS A 229 8.23 8.59 16.14
C HIS A 229 8.01 9.72 15.12
N LYS A 230 7.26 10.74 15.54
CA LYS A 230 6.95 11.94 14.76
C LYS A 230 8.14 12.88 14.64
N THR A 231 8.95 12.70 13.59
CA THR A 231 10.08 13.61 13.27
C THR A 231 9.98 14.23 11.89
N GLY A 232 8.80 14.14 11.27
CA GLY A 232 8.56 14.52 9.87
C GLY A 232 9.37 13.63 8.94
N TYR A 233 9.89 14.17 7.83
CA TYR A 233 10.68 13.39 6.87
C TYR A 233 12.07 12.94 7.37
N ARG A 234 12.47 13.28 8.61
CA ARG A 234 13.74 12.81 9.18
C ARG A 234 13.56 11.37 9.69
N PRO A 235 14.45 10.42 9.36
CA PRO A 235 14.35 9.05 9.88
C PRO A 235 14.68 8.98 11.38
N ASN A 236 14.07 8.01 12.09
CA ASN A 236 14.33 7.65 13.49
C ASN A 236 14.16 6.15 13.73
#